data_AF-A0A6I6GT89-F1
#
_entry.id   AF-A0A6I6GT89-F1
#
_cell.length_a   1.000
_cell.length_b   1.000
_cell.length_c   1.000
_cell.angle_alpha   90.00
_cell.angle_beta   90.00
_cell.angle_gamma   90.00
#
_symmetry.space_group_name_H-M   'P 1'
#
loop_
_entity.id
_entity.type
_entity.pdbx_description
1 polymer ?
#
loop_
_entity_poly.entity_id
_entity_poly.type
_entity_poly.pdbx_seq_one_letter_code
_entity_poly.pdbx_strand_id
1 'polypeptide(L)'
;MKQKNTLFFSCRIVLLFMLLCMNMQYVAAQTHLPRNVNVNANCGGFYEYLPTGYAASTQKFPLLISFHGAGSYGNGTTELNEVLRENAAYYINNNQFPSSFTVNGQTSSFIVISPQWKDYASVSDINSLINYLLAQPYKIDAGRIYLMGYSMGGDQIIKYATNSSTNANRIAGMVTIAPYINPYTDAGANNIANTALPFWGLHSNADQSSPVSWSVSLVNKINSYNPSIPAILTRFDGVTHVNSGLYASNPNYRVGGYNIYEWMLRYRRNYPPDANAGADQAISLPVTSVSLNASGSTDPEGSTLTYNWQKLNGPGSQTITTPNAVSTSVNGFVAGTYNFMLTVTDAAGLFDRDTVRIVVTNPNPNQLPQANAGADDSIEYPASTYTLNGTNSSDNDGVVVSYQWAKIAGPTSFAISGATTATPQLSLLRKGIYEMELTVTDNEGGVSKDRVLITVVNLNPNLAPVANAGADQVLTLPTNTTTLNGSGSTDADGSIVQYQWRQIEGPAASQHCQRRKCSNRHQQFDAG
;
A
#
# COMPACT_ATOMS: atom_id res chain seq x y z
N MET A 1 71.75 -47.98 -16.05
CA MET A 1 71.36 -47.59 -17.42
C MET A 1 69.85 -47.77 -17.56
N LYS A 2 69.18 -46.76 -18.11
CA LYS A 2 67.74 -46.48 -18.01
C LYS A 2 66.87 -47.57 -18.68
N GLN A 3 65.92 -48.14 -17.93
CA GLN A 3 64.73 -48.79 -18.48
C GLN A 3 63.82 -47.70 -19.10
N LYS A 4 63.47 -47.88 -20.37
CA LYS A 4 62.45 -47.11 -21.08
C LYS A 4 61.51 -48.09 -21.76
N ASN A 5 60.24 -47.70 -21.75
CA ASN A 5 59.19 -48.09 -22.68
C ASN A 5 58.58 -49.50 -22.52
N THR A 6 57.48 -49.57 -21.76
CA THR A 6 56.20 -50.14 -22.23
C THR A 6 55.14 -49.89 -21.17
N LEU A 7 54.57 -48.68 -21.12
CA LEU A 7 53.34 -48.44 -20.35
C LEU A 7 52.55 -47.25 -20.92
N PHE A 8 52.32 -47.22 -22.24
CA PHE A 8 51.51 -46.16 -22.86
C PHE A 8 50.77 -46.68 -24.09
N PHE A 9 50.02 -47.79 -24.00
CA PHE A 9 49.11 -48.14 -25.11
C PHE A 9 47.81 -48.88 -24.75
N SER A 10 47.51 -49.11 -23.47
CA SER A 10 46.27 -49.82 -23.05
C SER A 10 45.23 -48.96 -22.33
N CYS A 11 45.50 -47.68 -22.03
CA CYS A 11 44.58 -46.84 -21.25
C CYS A 11 43.74 -45.84 -22.08
N ARG A 12 43.99 -45.69 -23.39
CA ARG A 12 43.24 -44.74 -24.25
C ARG A 12 42.08 -45.35 -25.03
N ILE A 13 42.02 -46.67 -25.20
CA ILE A 13 40.91 -47.33 -25.91
C ILE A 13 39.75 -47.70 -24.96
N VAL A 14 40.03 -47.92 -23.66
CA VAL A 14 38.98 -48.19 -22.66
C VAL A 14 38.28 -46.88 -22.21
N LEU A 15 38.98 -45.75 -22.18
CA LEU A 15 38.35 -44.45 -21.91
C LEU A 15 37.50 -43.93 -23.08
N LEU A 16 37.78 -44.32 -24.33
CA LEU A 16 36.94 -43.93 -25.47
C LEU A 16 35.63 -44.73 -25.55
N PHE A 17 35.60 -45.95 -25.01
CA PHE A 17 34.37 -46.76 -24.91
C PHE A 17 33.54 -46.45 -23.66
N MET A 18 34.12 -45.87 -22.60
CA MET A 18 33.35 -45.39 -21.44
C MET A 18 32.82 -43.95 -21.58
N LEU A 19 33.34 -43.14 -22.50
CA LEU A 19 32.82 -41.79 -22.77
C LEU A 19 31.72 -41.72 -23.83
N LEU A 20 31.36 -42.83 -24.48
CA LEU A 20 30.24 -42.89 -25.42
C LEU A 20 28.92 -43.39 -24.81
N CYS A 21 28.87 -43.64 -23.50
CA CYS A 21 27.69 -44.15 -22.80
C CYS A 21 27.02 -43.14 -21.84
N MET A 22 27.27 -41.84 -21.99
CA MET A 22 26.56 -40.80 -21.25
C MET A 22 25.87 -39.83 -22.21
N ASN A 23 24.57 -39.64 -21.99
CA ASN A 23 23.60 -38.83 -22.74
C ASN A 23 22.81 -39.54 -23.85
N MET A 24 22.48 -40.83 -23.68
CA MET A 24 21.11 -41.21 -24.03
C MET A 24 20.22 -40.65 -22.93
N GLN A 25 19.73 -39.41 -23.09
CA GLN A 25 18.58 -38.96 -22.31
C GLN A 25 17.50 -40.01 -22.57
N TYR A 26 17.19 -40.80 -21.54
CA TYR A 26 16.07 -41.72 -21.60
C TYR A 26 14.82 -40.86 -21.75
N VAL A 27 14.37 -40.66 -22.98
CA VAL A 27 13.10 -40.01 -23.25
C VAL A 27 12.04 -40.99 -22.81
N ALA A 28 11.49 -40.78 -21.62
CA ALA A 28 10.43 -41.62 -21.10
C ALA A 28 9.29 -41.71 -22.12
N ALA A 29 8.83 -42.94 -22.37
CA ALA A 29 7.69 -43.20 -23.23
C ALA A 29 6.43 -42.49 -22.70
N GLN A 30 5.42 -42.38 -23.54
CA GLN A 30 4.11 -41.91 -23.10
C GLN A 30 3.60 -42.82 -21.98
N THR A 31 3.04 -42.22 -20.93
CA THR A 31 2.43 -42.99 -19.85
C THR A 31 0.93 -42.83 -19.92
N HIS A 32 0.19 -43.92 -19.91
CA HIS A 32 -1.26 -43.92 -19.77
C HIS A 32 -1.63 -44.81 -18.59
N LEU A 33 -1.90 -44.20 -17.43
CA LEU A 33 -2.00 -44.90 -16.17
C LEU A 33 -3.30 -44.53 -15.42
N PRO A 34 -3.93 -45.49 -14.72
CA PRO A 34 -5.05 -45.18 -13.84
C PRO A 34 -4.56 -44.41 -12.61
N ARG A 35 -5.28 -43.36 -12.24
CA ARG A 35 -5.10 -42.59 -11.01
C ARG A 35 -6.33 -42.76 -10.13
N ASN A 36 -6.20 -43.62 -9.12
CA ASN A 36 -7.25 -43.87 -8.13
C ASN A 36 -7.15 -42.81 -7.03
N VAL A 37 -7.70 -41.63 -7.31
CA VAL A 37 -7.68 -40.47 -6.42
C VAL A 37 -9.09 -39.92 -6.25
N ASN A 38 -9.52 -39.74 -5.01
CA ASN A 38 -10.83 -39.19 -4.70
C ASN A 38 -10.80 -37.67 -4.90
N VAL A 39 -11.12 -37.23 -6.13
CA VAL A 39 -11.15 -35.80 -6.50
C VAL A 39 -12.33 -35.10 -5.82
N ASN A 40 -13.49 -35.76 -5.81
CA ASN A 40 -14.70 -35.37 -5.11
C ASN A 40 -15.62 -36.60 -4.99
N ALA A 41 -16.76 -36.45 -4.30
CA ALA A 41 -17.70 -37.55 -4.06
C ALA A 41 -18.10 -38.31 -5.34
N ASN A 42 -18.18 -37.62 -6.48
CA ASN A 42 -18.61 -38.15 -7.77
C ASN A 42 -17.46 -38.61 -8.70
N CYS A 43 -16.20 -38.35 -8.38
CA CYS A 43 -15.03 -38.74 -9.17
C CYS A 43 -13.99 -39.45 -8.30
N GLY A 44 -14.02 -40.79 -8.33
CA GLY A 44 -13.10 -41.65 -7.58
C GLY A 44 -11.73 -41.88 -8.23
N GLY A 45 -11.57 -41.47 -9.49
CA GLY A 45 -10.32 -41.55 -10.23
C GLY A 45 -10.46 -41.24 -11.72
N PHE A 46 -9.32 -41.19 -12.40
CA PHE A 46 -9.23 -40.85 -13.82
C PHE A 46 -8.07 -41.59 -14.49
N TYR A 47 -8.15 -41.78 -15.79
CA TYR A 47 -6.99 -42.15 -16.59
C TYR A 47 -6.15 -40.91 -16.90
N GLU A 48 -4.85 -41.00 -16.62
CA GLU A 48 -3.87 -39.96 -16.87
C GLU A 48 -2.98 -40.36 -18.04
N TYR A 49 -2.93 -39.50 -19.05
CA TYR A 49 -1.94 -39.57 -20.10
C TYR A 49 -0.95 -38.40 -19.99
N LEU A 50 0.33 -38.73 -19.91
CA LEU A 50 1.43 -37.76 -20.00
C LEU A 50 2.21 -37.99 -21.30
N PRO A 51 2.49 -36.93 -22.07
CA PRO A 51 3.13 -37.07 -23.36
C PRO A 51 4.61 -37.47 -23.23
N THR A 52 5.19 -37.96 -24.33
CA THR A 52 6.61 -38.34 -24.39
C THR A 52 7.50 -37.18 -23.94
N GLY A 53 8.48 -37.47 -23.08
CA GLY A 53 9.42 -36.45 -22.59
C GLY A 53 8.86 -35.48 -21.53
N TYR A 54 7.60 -35.66 -21.09
CA TYR A 54 6.96 -34.81 -20.08
C TYR A 54 7.81 -34.62 -18.81
N ALA A 55 8.40 -35.70 -18.27
CA ALA A 55 9.18 -35.65 -17.03
C ALA A 55 10.40 -34.71 -17.14
N ALA A 56 11.11 -34.76 -18.27
CA ALA A 56 12.32 -33.97 -18.51
C ALA A 56 12.04 -32.53 -18.99
N SER A 57 10.83 -32.25 -19.48
CA SER A 57 10.46 -30.95 -20.03
C SER A 57 10.26 -29.88 -18.95
N THR A 58 10.65 -28.64 -19.19
CA THR A 58 10.22 -27.49 -18.38
C THR A 58 9.01 -26.77 -18.99
N GLN A 59 8.56 -27.21 -20.17
CA GLN A 59 7.44 -26.61 -20.89
C GLN A 59 6.11 -26.98 -20.24
N LYS A 60 5.18 -26.01 -20.23
CA LYS A 60 3.76 -26.24 -19.92
C LYS A 60 3.03 -26.84 -21.14
N PHE A 61 2.15 -27.80 -20.90
CA PHE A 61 1.41 -28.56 -21.90
C PHE A 61 -0.08 -28.19 -21.87
N PRO A 62 -0.74 -28.13 -23.03
CA PRO A 62 -2.20 -28.14 -23.11
C PRO A 62 -2.83 -29.30 -22.33
N LEU A 63 -3.92 -29.02 -21.63
CA LEU A 63 -4.72 -30.01 -20.92
C LEU A 63 -5.99 -30.30 -21.72
N LEU A 64 -6.22 -31.58 -22.06
CA LEU A 64 -7.48 -32.07 -22.59
C LEU A 64 -8.19 -32.91 -21.54
N ILE A 65 -9.40 -32.52 -21.14
CA ILE A 65 -10.25 -33.34 -20.28
C ILE A 65 -11.34 -33.99 -21.14
N SER A 66 -11.35 -35.32 -21.17
CA SER A 66 -12.18 -36.14 -22.05
C SER A 66 -13.32 -36.81 -21.28
N PHE A 67 -14.53 -36.29 -21.43
CA PHE A 67 -15.74 -36.73 -20.73
C PHE A 67 -16.43 -37.89 -21.44
N HIS A 68 -16.58 -38.99 -20.70
CA HIS A 68 -17.21 -40.21 -21.14
C HIS A 68 -18.75 -40.07 -21.28
N GLY A 69 -19.39 -40.95 -22.05
CA GLY A 69 -20.84 -41.10 -22.15
C GLY A 69 -21.41 -41.95 -21.00
N ALA A 70 -22.75 -42.01 -20.88
CA ALA A 70 -23.41 -42.66 -19.75
C ALA A 70 -23.08 -44.15 -19.57
N GLY A 71 -22.60 -44.83 -20.63
CA GLY A 71 -22.22 -46.24 -20.57
C GLY A 71 -20.94 -46.54 -19.80
N SER A 72 -20.15 -45.52 -19.44
CA SER A 72 -18.86 -45.66 -18.78
C SER A 72 -18.81 -45.13 -17.34
N TYR A 73 -19.98 -44.93 -16.72
CA TYR A 73 -20.07 -44.68 -15.28
C TYR A 73 -19.37 -45.77 -14.47
N GLY A 74 -18.84 -45.40 -13.31
CA GLY A 74 -18.23 -46.36 -12.38
C GLY A 74 -17.63 -45.69 -11.16
N ASN A 75 -17.12 -46.52 -10.26
CA ASN A 75 -16.62 -46.08 -8.96
C ASN A 75 -15.31 -45.28 -9.00
N GLY A 76 -14.66 -45.15 -10.16
CA GLY A 76 -13.39 -44.44 -10.36
C GLY A 76 -12.15 -45.22 -9.92
N THR A 77 -12.29 -46.50 -9.58
CA THR A 77 -11.20 -47.36 -9.12
C THR A 77 -11.19 -48.69 -9.89
N THR A 78 -11.90 -49.72 -9.42
CA THR A 78 -11.94 -51.04 -10.07
C THR A 78 -12.63 -51.03 -11.42
N GLU A 79 -13.53 -50.07 -11.64
CA GLU A 79 -14.31 -49.90 -12.87
C GLU A 79 -13.70 -48.86 -13.83
N LEU A 80 -12.55 -48.27 -13.47
CA LEU A 80 -11.97 -47.13 -14.18
C LEU A 80 -11.65 -47.44 -15.65
N ASN A 81 -11.46 -48.71 -16.02
CA ASN A 81 -11.21 -49.13 -17.39
C ASN A 81 -12.36 -48.84 -18.35
N GLU A 82 -13.58 -48.61 -17.87
CA GLU A 82 -14.72 -48.31 -18.75
C GLU A 82 -14.53 -47.01 -19.54
N VAL A 83 -13.74 -46.05 -19.03
CA VAL A 83 -13.45 -44.81 -19.77
C VAL A 83 -12.48 -45.02 -20.94
N LEU A 84 -11.79 -46.16 -21.02
CA LEU A 84 -10.87 -46.50 -22.12
C LEU A 84 -11.61 -46.93 -23.40
N ARG A 85 -12.93 -47.04 -23.36
CA ARG A 85 -13.74 -47.58 -24.47
C ARG A 85 -14.13 -46.52 -25.51
N GLU A 86 -13.87 -45.25 -25.23
CA GLU A 86 -14.33 -44.13 -26.05
C GLU A 86 -13.39 -42.91 -26.00
N ASN A 87 -13.66 -41.93 -26.86
CA ASN A 87 -12.96 -40.65 -26.95
C ASN A 87 -11.42 -40.80 -27.07
N ALA A 88 -10.67 -39.82 -26.56
CA ALA A 88 -9.21 -39.81 -26.64
C ALA A 88 -8.57 -41.01 -25.92
N ALA A 89 -9.14 -41.44 -24.77
CA ALA A 89 -8.63 -42.57 -23.98
C ALA A 89 -8.56 -43.87 -24.79
N TYR A 90 -9.56 -44.14 -25.63
CA TYR A 90 -9.55 -45.28 -26.53
C TYR A 90 -8.34 -45.25 -27.47
N TYR A 91 -8.12 -44.12 -28.15
CA TYR A 91 -7.01 -44.00 -29.10
C TYR A 91 -5.65 -44.08 -28.41
N ILE A 92 -5.53 -43.55 -27.20
CA ILE A 92 -4.30 -43.65 -26.41
C ILE A 92 -4.05 -45.11 -26.02
N ASN A 93 -5.07 -45.81 -25.50
CA ASN A 93 -4.95 -47.22 -25.08
C ASN A 93 -4.60 -48.16 -26.24
N ASN A 94 -4.98 -47.81 -27.46
CA ASN A 94 -4.70 -48.59 -28.67
C ASN A 94 -3.47 -48.11 -29.46
N ASN A 95 -2.64 -47.21 -28.91
CA ASN A 95 -1.48 -46.62 -29.58
C ASN A 95 -1.79 -45.92 -30.92
N GLN A 96 -2.99 -45.34 -31.03
CA GLN A 96 -3.50 -44.63 -32.20
C GLN A 96 -3.58 -43.11 -31.97
N PHE A 97 -3.37 -42.63 -30.74
CA PHE A 97 -3.31 -41.21 -30.43
C PHE A 97 -1.92 -40.64 -30.78
N PRO A 98 -1.83 -39.59 -31.63
CA PRO A 98 -0.55 -38.97 -31.97
C PRO A 98 0.19 -38.45 -30.73
N SER A 99 1.51 -38.61 -30.72
CA SER A 99 2.38 -38.07 -29.66
C SER A 99 2.38 -36.55 -29.59
N SER A 100 2.08 -35.90 -30.72
CA SER A 100 1.98 -34.46 -30.86
C SER A 100 1.14 -34.10 -32.07
N PHE A 101 0.67 -32.86 -32.10
CA PHE A 101 -0.09 -32.26 -33.17
C PHE A 101 0.61 -30.97 -33.61
N THR A 102 0.59 -30.67 -34.91
CA THR A 102 1.25 -29.46 -35.44
C THR A 102 0.22 -28.54 -36.09
N VAL A 103 0.16 -27.31 -35.59
CA VAL A 103 -0.78 -26.28 -36.05
C VAL A 103 0.01 -25.00 -36.28
N ASN A 104 -0.09 -24.44 -37.49
CA ASN A 104 0.62 -23.21 -37.87
C ASN A 104 2.14 -23.23 -37.56
N GLY A 105 2.78 -24.39 -37.76
CA GLY A 105 4.21 -24.58 -37.48
C GLY A 105 4.56 -24.78 -36.01
N GLN A 106 3.59 -24.74 -35.09
CA GLN A 106 3.80 -25.05 -33.68
C GLN A 106 3.38 -26.48 -33.37
N THR A 107 4.31 -27.27 -32.83
CA THR A 107 4.06 -28.63 -32.36
C THR A 107 3.70 -28.60 -30.88
N SER A 108 2.62 -29.26 -30.50
CA SER A 108 2.13 -29.37 -29.12
C SER A 108 1.70 -30.79 -28.81
N SER A 109 1.90 -31.22 -27.56
CA SER A 109 1.43 -32.49 -27.02
C SER A 109 0.47 -32.22 -25.87
N PHE A 110 -0.51 -33.09 -25.67
CA PHE A 110 -1.51 -32.94 -24.60
C PHE A 110 -1.12 -33.74 -23.37
N ILE A 111 -1.41 -33.17 -22.20
CA ILE A 111 -1.84 -33.99 -21.05
C ILE A 111 -3.30 -34.33 -21.31
N VAL A 112 -3.67 -35.62 -21.21
CA VAL A 112 -5.07 -36.04 -21.38
C VAL A 112 -5.57 -36.67 -20.09
N ILE A 113 -6.69 -36.16 -19.58
CA ILE A 113 -7.35 -36.66 -18.37
C ILE A 113 -8.73 -37.19 -18.75
N SER A 114 -9.00 -38.45 -18.44
CA SER A 114 -10.29 -39.08 -18.69
C SER A 114 -10.91 -39.49 -17.35
N PRO A 115 -11.66 -38.59 -16.69
CA PRO A 115 -12.29 -38.88 -15.41
C PRO A 115 -13.38 -39.93 -15.56
N GLN A 116 -13.57 -40.76 -14.53
CA GLN A 116 -14.77 -41.59 -14.43
C GLN A 116 -15.71 -41.00 -13.38
N TRP A 117 -16.94 -40.71 -13.79
CA TRP A 117 -17.99 -40.24 -12.91
C TRP A 117 -18.78 -41.42 -12.34
N LYS A 118 -19.25 -41.30 -11.09
CA LYS A 118 -20.16 -42.28 -10.48
C LYS A 118 -21.60 -42.07 -10.92
N ASP A 119 -21.96 -40.80 -11.11
CA ASP A 119 -23.26 -40.30 -11.57
C ASP A 119 -23.05 -38.99 -12.35
N TYR A 120 -24.12 -38.35 -12.80
CA TYR A 120 -24.07 -37.17 -13.65
C TYR A 120 -23.23 -36.05 -13.00
N ALA A 121 -22.16 -35.64 -13.68
CA ALA A 121 -21.26 -34.60 -13.19
C ALA A 121 -21.95 -33.23 -13.18
N SER A 122 -22.06 -32.63 -12.00
CA SER A 122 -22.51 -31.26 -11.85
C SER A 122 -21.43 -30.25 -12.26
N VAL A 123 -21.82 -28.98 -12.40
CA VAL A 123 -20.87 -27.88 -12.62
C VAL A 123 -19.81 -27.81 -11.51
N SER A 124 -20.20 -28.10 -10.26
CA SER A 124 -19.31 -28.12 -9.10
C SER A 124 -18.30 -29.27 -9.18
N ASP A 125 -18.72 -30.44 -9.66
CA ASP A 125 -17.84 -31.60 -9.81
C ASP A 125 -16.76 -31.32 -10.86
N ILE A 126 -17.15 -30.73 -11.99
CA ILE A 126 -16.23 -30.33 -13.07
C ILE A 126 -15.26 -29.24 -12.57
N ASN A 127 -15.77 -28.23 -11.87
CA ASN A 127 -14.91 -27.20 -11.26
C ASN A 127 -13.90 -27.79 -10.27
N SER A 128 -14.33 -28.75 -9.45
CA SER A 128 -13.47 -29.46 -8.49
C SER A 128 -12.39 -30.27 -9.21
N LEU A 129 -12.73 -30.95 -10.30
CA LEU A 129 -11.75 -31.67 -11.11
C LEU A 129 -10.69 -30.73 -11.70
N ILE A 130 -11.11 -29.63 -12.34
CA ILE A 130 -10.16 -28.66 -12.92
C ILE A 130 -9.29 -28.04 -11.82
N ASN A 131 -9.88 -27.66 -10.67
CA ASN A 131 -9.14 -27.16 -9.50
C ASN A 131 -8.10 -28.17 -9.01
N TYR A 132 -8.50 -29.43 -8.85
CA TYR A 132 -7.63 -30.50 -8.40
C TYR A 132 -6.43 -30.65 -9.35
N LEU A 133 -6.68 -30.72 -10.66
CA LEU A 133 -5.63 -30.87 -11.67
C LEU A 133 -4.66 -29.68 -11.67
N LEU A 134 -5.15 -28.44 -11.54
CA LEU A 134 -4.30 -27.25 -11.49
C LEU A 134 -3.50 -27.13 -10.18
N ALA A 135 -3.97 -27.75 -9.09
CA ALA A 135 -3.26 -27.80 -7.82
C ALA A 135 -2.19 -28.91 -7.76
N GLN A 136 -2.28 -29.91 -8.64
CA GLN A 136 -1.26 -30.95 -8.77
C GLN A 136 -0.01 -30.40 -9.48
N PRO A 137 1.17 -31.05 -9.32
CA PRO A 137 2.41 -30.65 -9.99
C PRO A 137 2.41 -30.98 -11.50
N TYR A 138 1.25 -30.92 -12.16
CA TYR A 138 1.17 -31.02 -13.60
C TYR A 138 1.71 -29.74 -14.25
N LYS A 139 2.50 -29.90 -15.31
CA LYS A 139 3.01 -28.79 -16.12
C LYS A 139 1.90 -28.35 -17.08
N ILE A 140 0.78 -27.84 -16.57
CA ILE A 140 -0.38 -27.41 -17.36
C ILE A 140 -0.19 -25.97 -17.83
N ASP A 141 -0.47 -25.71 -19.11
CA ASP A 141 -0.69 -24.37 -19.65
C ASP A 141 -2.13 -23.95 -19.32
N ALA A 142 -2.30 -23.09 -18.31
CA ALA A 142 -3.62 -22.69 -17.84
C ALA A 142 -4.46 -22.00 -18.93
N GLY A 143 -3.80 -21.35 -19.89
CA GLY A 143 -4.43 -20.75 -21.06
C GLY A 143 -4.90 -21.78 -22.10
N ARG A 144 -4.57 -23.06 -21.97
CA ARG A 144 -4.92 -24.14 -22.91
C ARG A 144 -5.54 -25.34 -22.20
N ILE A 145 -6.62 -25.09 -21.46
CA ILE A 145 -7.50 -26.12 -20.92
C ILE A 145 -8.66 -26.32 -21.89
N TYR A 146 -8.81 -27.53 -22.42
CA TYR A 146 -9.88 -27.89 -23.34
C TYR A 146 -10.76 -28.99 -22.78
N LEU A 147 -12.06 -28.89 -23.06
CA LEU A 147 -13.02 -29.94 -22.71
C LEU A 147 -13.53 -30.60 -23.99
N MET A 148 -13.57 -31.93 -23.98
CA MET A 148 -14.33 -32.68 -24.97
C MET A 148 -15.28 -33.66 -24.28
N GLY A 149 -16.43 -33.93 -24.90
CA GLY A 149 -17.41 -34.82 -24.31
C GLY A 149 -18.32 -35.46 -25.33
N TYR A 150 -18.60 -36.74 -25.13
CA TYR A 150 -19.51 -37.54 -25.95
C TYR A 150 -20.81 -37.84 -25.21
N SER A 151 -21.96 -37.76 -25.90
CA SER A 151 -23.27 -38.11 -25.33
C SER A 151 -23.55 -37.32 -24.04
N MET A 152 -23.74 -38.00 -22.92
CA MET A 152 -23.83 -37.39 -21.59
C MET A 152 -22.65 -36.46 -21.26
N GLY A 153 -21.41 -36.87 -21.56
CA GLY A 153 -20.23 -36.03 -21.33
C GLY A 153 -20.27 -34.73 -22.13
N GLY A 154 -20.88 -34.77 -23.33
CA GLY A 154 -21.13 -33.59 -24.14
C GLY A 154 -22.15 -32.63 -23.50
N ASP A 155 -23.23 -33.18 -22.93
CA ASP A 155 -24.22 -32.40 -22.17
C ASP A 155 -23.62 -31.76 -20.90
N GLN A 156 -22.80 -32.50 -20.17
CA GLN A 156 -22.12 -32.01 -18.96
C GLN A 156 -21.27 -30.77 -19.22
N ILE A 157 -20.43 -30.81 -20.26
CA ILE A 157 -19.56 -29.67 -20.59
C ILE A 157 -20.34 -28.49 -21.21
N ILE A 158 -21.46 -28.75 -21.90
CA ILE A 158 -22.39 -27.70 -22.32
C ILE A 158 -22.98 -27.01 -21.09
N LYS A 159 -23.48 -27.75 -20.10
CA LYS A 159 -24.01 -27.15 -18.86
C LYS A 159 -22.94 -26.43 -18.08
N TYR A 160 -21.71 -26.94 -18.07
CA TYR A 160 -20.57 -26.27 -17.46
C TYR A 160 -20.34 -24.87 -18.04
N ALA A 161 -20.20 -24.78 -19.37
CA ALA A 161 -19.92 -23.52 -20.06
C ALA A 161 -21.14 -22.58 -20.07
N THR A 162 -22.36 -23.11 -20.16
CA THR A 162 -23.58 -22.30 -20.15
C THR A 162 -23.97 -21.81 -18.76
N ASN A 163 -23.45 -22.41 -17.67
CA ASN A 163 -23.79 -22.00 -16.31
C ASN A 163 -23.32 -20.58 -15.95
N SER A 164 -22.12 -20.16 -16.37
CA SER A 164 -21.62 -18.82 -16.12
C SER A 164 -20.52 -18.41 -17.12
N SER A 165 -20.39 -17.10 -17.35
CA SER A 165 -19.27 -16.55 -18.13
C SER A 165 -17.92 -16.86 -17.47
N THR A 166 -17.84 -16.96 -16.13
CA THR A 166 -16.62 -17.41 -15.43
C THR A 166 -16.20 -18.81 -15.85
N ASN A 167 -17.13 -19.77 -15.92
CA ASN A 167 -16.82 -21.13 -16.36
C ASN A 167 -16.44 -21.18 -17.85
N ALA A 168 -17.17 -20.45 -18.71
CA ALA A 168 -16.86 -20.40 -20.14
C ALA A 168 -15.49 -19.73 -20.44
N ASN A 169 -15.10 -18.72 -19.66
CA ASN A 169 -13.78 -18.10 -19.74
C ASN A 169 -12.66 -18.99 -19.22
N ARG A 170 -12.96 -19.98 -18.37
CA ARG A 170 -11.96 -20.85 -17.74
C ARG A 170 -11.31 -21.85 -18.70
N ILE A 171 -11.93 -22.08 -19.86
CA ILE A 171 -11.47 -23.04 -20.86
C ILE A 171 -11.20 -22.32 -22.20
N ALA A 172 -10.25 -22.86 -22.96
CA ALA A 172 -9.77 -22.29 -24.21
C ALA A 172 -10.54 -22.81 -25.44
N GLY A 173 -11.30 -23.88 -25.30
CA GLY A 173 -12.11 -24.45 -26.36
C GLY A 173 -12.90 -25.65 -25.88
N MET A 174 -14.01 -25.91 -26.55
CA MET A 174 -14.93 -26.99 -26.21
C MET A 174 -15.38 -27.76 -27.44
N VAL A 175 -15.31 -29.09 -27.37
CA VAL A 175 -15.75 -30.00 -28.43
C VAL A 175 -16.86 -30.91 -27.89
N THR A 176 -18.02 -30.88 -28.53
CA THR A 176 -19.17 -31.72 -28.13
C THR A 176 -19.48 -32.72 -29.22
N ILE A 177 -19.68 -33.99 -28.86
CA ILE A 177 -19.95 -35.07 -29.80
C ILE A 177 -21.27 -35.74 -29.44
N ALA A 178 -22.24 -35.69 -30.36
CA ALA A 178 -23.58 -36.26 -30.18
C ALA A 178 -24.18 -35.99 -28.77
N PRO A 179 -24.14 -34.75 -28.26
CA PRO A 179 -24.48 -34.47 -26.86
C PRO A 179 -25.97 -34.71 -26.60
N TYR A 180 -26.28 -35.38 -25.48
CA TYR A 180 -27.67 -35.52 -25.01
C TYR A 180 -28.14 -34.23 -24.33
N ILE A 181 -28.42 -33.19 -25.11
CA ILE A 181 -28.69 -31.84 -24.60
C ILE A 181 -30.02 -31.81 -23.84
N ASN A 182 -29.93 -31.77 -22.50
CA ASN A 182 -31.06 -31.45 -21.61
C ASN A 182 -31.10 -29.91 -21.43
N PRO A 183 -32.27 -29.26 -21.27
CA PRO A 183 -32.46 -27.88 -21.73
C PRO A 183 -31.44 -26.90 -21.15
N TYR A 184 -30.84 -26.11 -22.03
CA TYR A 184 -30.02 -24.95 -21.68
C TYR A 184 -30.90 -23.70 -21.74
N THR A 185 -30.50 -22.64 -21.01
CA THR A 185 -31.20 -21.35 -21.07
C THR A 185 -30.61 -20.45 -22.15
N ASP A 186 -31.42 -19.54 -22.69
CA ASP A 186 -30.96 -18.52 -23.64
C ASP A 186 -29.80 -17.68 -23.07
N ALA A 187 -29.88 -17.34 -21.78
CA ALA A 187 -28.82 -16.66 -21.04
C ALA A 187 -27.54 -17.52 -20.96
N GLY A 188 -27.70 -18.84 -20.88
CA GLY A 188 -26.58 -19.76 -20.86
C GLY A 188 -25.82 -19.83 -22.18
N ALA A 189 -26.53 -19.86 -23.33
CA ALA A 189 -25.88 -19.77 -24.64
C ALA A 189 -25.11 -18.44 -24.82
N ASN A 190 -25.62 -17.35 -24.23
CA ASN A 190 -24.97 -16.04 -24.25
C ASN A 190 -23.62 -16.04 -23.49
N ASN A 191 -23.46 -16.88 -22.45
CA ASN A 191 -22.17 -17.01 -21.76
C ASN A 191 -21.07 -17.51 -22.71
N ILE A 192 -21.37 -18.48 -23.57
CA ILE A 192 -20.43 -18.98 -24.58
C ILE A 192 -20.09 -17.88 -25.60
N ALA A 193 -21.12 -17.14 -26.05
CA ALA A 193 -20.94 -16.10 -27.06
C ALA A 193 -20.11 -14.91 -26.55
N ASN A 194 -20.47 -14.33 -25.39
CA ASN A 194 -19.82 -13.13 -24.85
C ASN A 194 -18.39 -13.38 -24.39
N THR A 195 -18.07 -14.61 -23.98
CA THR A 195 -16.71 -15.01 -23.61
C THR A 195 -15.88 -15.39 -24.82
N ALA A 196 -16.44 -15.34 -26.03
CA ALA A 196 -15.80 -15.80 -27.25
C ALA A 196 -15.21 -17.22 -27.11
N LEU A 197 -15.90 -18.11 -26.38
CA LEU A 197 -15.45 -19.48 -26.19
C LEU A 197 -15.55 -20.25 -27.52
N PRO A 198 -14.44 -20.74 -28.08
CA PRO A 198 -14.49 -21.58 -29.27
C PRO A 198 -15.30 -22.84 -29.00
N PHE A 199 -16.37 -23.02 -29.78
CA PHE A 199 -17.29 -24.15 -29.66
C PHE A 199 -17.34 -24.93 -30.97
N TRP A 200 -17.08 -26.24 -30.92
CA TRP A 200 -17.30 -27.15 -32.04
C TRP A 200 -18.22 -28.31 -31.67
N GLY A 201 -19.43 -28.30 -32.21
CA GLY A 201 -20.35 -29.43 -32.16
C GLY A 201 -20.13 -30.38 -33.32
N LEU A 202 -20.13 -31.69 -33.05
CA LEU A 202 -20.15 -32.76 -34.04
C LEU A 202 -21.32 -33.68 -33.73
N HIS A 203 -22.18 -33.96 -34.71
CA HIS A 203 -23.38 -34.77 -34.48
C HIS A 203 -23.75 -35.58 -35.72
N SER A 204 -24.13 -36.86 -35.55
CA SER A 204 -24.63 -37.62 -36.69
C SER A 204 -26.08 -37.29 -37.05
N ASN A 205 -26.40 -37.22 -38.34
CA ASN A 205 -27.79 -37.18 -38.79
C ASN A 205 -28.51 -38.53 -38.62
N ALA A 206 -27.77 -39.63 -38.46
CA ALA A 206 -28.30 -40.96 -38.20
C ALA A 206 -28.45 -41.28 -36.69
N ASP A 207 -28.21 -40.28 -35.83
CA ASP A 207 -28.39 -40.41 -34.39
C ASP A 207 -29.88 -40.48 -34.02
N GLN A 208 -30.30 -41.62 -33.48
CA GLN A 208 -31.67 -41.87 -33.05
C GLN A 208 -31.84 -41.73 -31.52
N SER A 209 -30.74 -41.60 -30.78
CA SER A 209 -30.76 -41.49 -29.32
C SER A 209 -30.74 -40.04 -28.86
N SER A 210 -29.95 -39.20 -29.53
CA SER A 210 -29.93 -37.76 -29.35
C SER A 210 -30.25 -37.07 -30.68
N PRO A 211 -31.36 -36.32 -30.79
CA PRO A 211 -31.69 -35.64 -32.03
C PRO A 211 -30.68 -34.55 -32.39
N VAL A 212 -30.12 -34.61 -33.60
CA VAL A 212 -29.21 -33.58 -34.15
C VAL A 212 -29.78 -32.16 -34.09
N SER A 213 -31.11 -32.01 -34.12
CA SER A 213 -31.82 -30.73 -33.98
C SER A 213 -31.47 -29.99 -32.69
N TRP A 214 -31.09 -30.70 -31.62
CA TRP A 214 -30.66 -30.07 -30.37
C TRP A 214 -29.33 -29.33 -30.53
N SER A 215 -28.34 -29.95 -31.18
CA SER A 215 -27.06 -29.27 -31.48
C SER A 215 -27.24 -28.13 -32.47
N VAL A 216 -28.12 -28.28 -33.48
CA VAL A 216 -28.48 -27.19 -34.40
C VAL A 216 -29.05 -26.00 -33.63
N SER A 217 -30.00 -26.26 -32.73
CA SER A 217 -30.63 -25.21 -31.91
C SER A 217 -29.59 -24.46 -31.07
N LEU A 218 -28.72 -25.18 -30.35
CA LEU A 218 -27.68 -24.57 -29.52
C LEU A 218 -26.70 -23.71 -30.32
N VAL A 219 -26.16 -24.23 -31.42
CA VAL A 219 -25.18 -23.49 -32.24
C VAL A 219 -25.83 -22.26 -32.87
N ASN A 220 -27.07 -22.38 -33.37
CA ASN A 220 -27.81 -21.22 -33.87
C ASN A 220 -28.06 -20.18 -32.76
N LYS A 221 -28.39 -20.63 -31.55
CA LYS A 221 -28.62 -19.72 -30.42
C LYS A 221 -27.34 -18.99 -30.02
N ILE A 222 -26.20 -19.69 -29.91
CA ILE A 222 -24.89 -19.06 -29.64
C ILE A 222 -24.59 -18.00 -30.72
N ASN A 223 -24.72 -18.39 -32.00
CA ASN A 223 -24.40 -17.50 -33.11
C ASN A 223 -25.38 -16.32 -33.27
N SER A 224 -26.61 -16.43 -32.77
CA SER A 224 -27.56 -15.31 -32.76
C SER A 224 -27.10 -14.11 -31.92
N TYR A 225 -26.16 -14.32 -30.99
CA TYR A 225 -25.52 -13.25 -30.22
C TYR A 225 -24.31 -12.61 -30.90
N ASN A 226 -23.98 -13.01 -32.14
CA ASN A 226 -22.85 -12.48 -32.94
C ASN A 226 -21.49 -12.54 -32.20
N PRO A 227 -21.06 -13.71 -31.70
CA PRO A 227 -19.77 -13.83 -31.02
C PRO A 227 -18.60 -13.51 -31.96
N SER A 228 -17.51 -13.00 -31.40
CA SER A 228 -16.27 -12.75 -32.15
C SER A 228 -15.63 -14.03 -32.69
N ILE A 229 -15.95 -15.18 -32.08
CA ILE A 229 -15.63 -16.52 -32.59
C ILE A 229 -16.95 -17.28 -32.78
N PRO A 230 -17.43 -17.47 -34.03
CA PRO A 230 -18.63 -18.24 -34.30
C PRO A 230 -18.54 -19.69 -33.85
N ALA A 231 -19.62 -20.21 -33.25
CA ALA A 231 -19.77 -21.63 -32.96
C ALA A 231 -19.96 -22.43 -34.24
N ILE A 232 -19.33 -23.60 -34.32
CA ILE A 232 -19.33 -24.48 -35.49
C ILE A 232 -20.15 -25.73 -35.19
N LEU A 233 -20.97 -26.17 -36.16
CA LEU A 233 -21.61 -27.49 -36.14
C LEU A 233 -21.20 -28.28 -37.39
N THR A 234 -20.55 -29.42 -37.18
CA THR A 234 -20.34 -30.43 -38.21
C THR A 234 -21.40 -31.52 -38.07
N ARG A 235 -22.10 -31.82 -39.15
CA ARG A 235 -22.97 -32.99 -39.23
C ARG A 235 -22.36 -34.07 -40.12
N PHE A 236 -22.52 -35.33 -39.74
CA PHE A 236 -22.03 -36.47 -40.51
C PHE A 236 -23.09 -37.55 -40.65
N ASP A 237 -23.03 -38.33 -41.73
CA ASP A 237 -24.04 -39.33 -42.07
C ASP A 237 -23.54 -40.75 -41.78
N GLY A 238 -24.49 -41.71 -41.66
CA GLY A 238 -24.19 -43.14 -41.63
C GLY A 238 -23.55 -43.67 -40.35
N VAL A 239 -23.47 -42.87 -39.29
CA VAL A 239 -22.87 -43.26 -38.00
C VAL A 239 -23.93 -43.21 -36.91
N THR A 240 -24.14 -44.31 -36.20
CA THR A 240 -25.12 -44.37 -35.10
C THR A 240 -24.63 -43.60 -33.87
N HIS A 241 -25.53 -43.32 -32.91
CA HIS A 241 -25.17 -42.67 -31.64
C HIS A 241 -23.93 -43.32 -31.00
N VAL A 242 -24.00 -44.64 -30.78
CA VAL A 242 -22.98 -45.44 -30.10
C VAL A 242 -21.58 -45.36 -30.72
N ASN A 243 -21.48 -45.08 -32.01
CA ASN A 243 -20.21 -44.99 -32.72
C ASN A 243 -19.74 -43.53 -32.91
N SER A 244 -20.60 -42.55 -32.60
CA SER A 244 -20.31 -41.14 -32.85
C SER A 244 -19.13 -40.62 -32.04
N GLY A 245 -18.99 -41.07 -30.78
CA GLY A 245 -17.84 -40.74 -29.92
C GLY A 245 -16.51 -41.10 -30.57
N LEU A 246 -16.31 -42.38 -30.89
CA LEU A 246 -15.11 -42.86 -31.56
C LEU A 246 -14.92 -42.21 -32.94
N TYR A 247 -15.96 -42.16 -33.76
CA TYR A 247 -15.87 -41.61 -35.11
C TYR A 247 -15.36 -40.16 -35.12
N ALA A 248 -15.97 -39.29 -34.33
CA ALA A 248 -15.66 -37.86 -34.32
C ALA A 248 -14.39 -37.52 -33.53
N SER A 249 -13.99 -38.35 -32.56
CA SER A 249 -12.73 -38.15 -31.82
C SER A 249 -11.54 -38.85 -32.47
N ASN A 250 -11.70 -39.55 -33.59
CA ASN A 250 -10.58 -40.18 -34.28
C ASN A 250 -9.55 -39.13 -34.71
N PRO A 251 -8.26 -39.23 -34.33
CA PRO A 251 -7.23 -38.29 -34.76
C PRO A 251 -7.06 -38.15 -36.28
N ASN A 252 -7.52 -39.14 -37.05
CA ASN A 252 -7.52 -39.11 -38.52
C ASN A 252 -8.78 -38.49 -39.13
N TYR A 253 -9.86 -38.35 -38.36
CA TYR A 253 -11.08 -37.70 -38.83
C TYR A 253 -10.87 -36.18 -38.87
N ARG A 254 -11.00 -35.59 -40.06
CA ARG A 254 -10.69 -34.18 -40.30
C ARG A 254 -11.83 -33.47 -41.00
N VAL A 255 -12.07 -32.23 -40.59
CA VAL A 255 -13.06 -31.33 -41.19
C VAL A 255 -12.43 -29.94 -41.29
N GLY A 256 -12.50 -29.35 -42.48
CA GLY A 256 -11.87 -28.04 -42.72
C GLY A 256 -10.34 -28.06 -42.51
N GLY A 257 -9.69 -29.20 -42.76
CA GLY A 257 -8.23 -29.36 -42.65
C GLY A 257 -7.71 -29.75 -41.27
N TYR A 258 -8.55 -29.75 -40.24
CA TYR A 258 -8.17 -30.04 -38.86
C TYR A 258 -8.94 -31.24 -38.30
N ASN A 259 -8.29 -32.06 -37.47
CA ASN A 259 -9.02 -32.87 -36.49
C ASN A 259 -9.41 -32.00 -35.28
N ILE A 260 -10.21 -32.55 -34.35
CA ILE A 260 -10.68 -31.79 -33.19
C ILE A 260 -9.54 -31.28 -32.29
N TYR A 261 -8.44 -32.04 -32.19
CA TYR A 261 -7.29 -31.72 -31.36
C TYR A 261 -6.51 -30.53 -31.91
N GLU A 262 -6.22 -30.58 -33.21
CA GLU A 262 -5.58 -29.48 -33.95
C GLU A 262 -6.44 -28.23 -33.95
N TRP A 263 -7.78 -28.37 -34.06
CA TRP A 263 -8.68 -27.24 -33.98
C TRP A 263 -8.65 -26.58 -32.59
N MET A 264 -8.69 -27.37 -31.51
CA MET A 264 -8.58 -26.84 -30.14
C MET A 264 -7.26 -26.08 -29.93
N LEU A 265 -6.13 -26.62 -30.42
CA LEU A 265 -4.80 -26.01 -30.28
C LEU A 265 -4.64 -24.64 -30.95
N ARG A 266 -5.59 -24.22 -31.79
CA ARG A 266 -5.61 -22.86 -32.37
C ARG A 266 -6.00 -21.78 -31.37
N TYR A 267 -6.56 -22.16 -30.23
CA TYR A 267 -7.15 -21.24 -29.27
C TYR A 267 -6.44 -21.30 -27.93
N ARG A 268 -6.27 -20.12 -27.32
CA ARG A 268 -5.62 -19.95 -26.02
C ARG A 268 -6.29 -18.79 -25.29
N ARG A 269 -6.52 -18.96 -23.98
CA ARG A 269 -6.88 -17.89 -23.05
C ARG A 269 -5.62 -17.19 -22.55
N ASN A 270 -5.78 -15.93 -22.19
CA ASN A 270 -4.77 -15.15 -21.50
C ASN A 270 -5.44 -14.54 -20.26
N TYR A 271 -4.97 -14.91 -19.08
CA TYR A 271 -5.43 -14.38 -17.81
C TYR A 271 -4.48 -13.28 -17.33
N PRO A 272 -4.98 -12.32 -16.52
CA PRO A 272 -4.09 -11.34 -15.92
C PRO A 272 -3.05 -12.03 -15.01
N PRO A 273 -1.87 -11.42 -14.84
CA PRO A 273 -0.90 -11.89 -13.86
C PRO A 273 -1.43 -11.72 -12.43
N ASP A 274 -0.77 -12.36 -11.47
CA ASP A 274 -0.95 -12.15 -10.03
C ASP A 274 0.22 -11.32 -9.50
N ALA A 275 -0.05 -10.07 -9.14
CA ALA A 275 0.96 -9.15 -8.64
C ALA A 275 1.26 -9.44 -7.16
N ASN A 276 2.54 -9.48 -6.81
CA ASN A 276 2.97 -9.68 -5.43
C ASN A 276 4.08 -8.68 -5.10
N ALA A 277 3.75 -7.66 -4.32
CA ALA A 277 4.66 -6.59 -3.91
C ALA A 277 5.57 -6.99 -2.72
N GLY A 278 5.43 -8.20 -2.21
CA GLY A 278 6.10 -8.69 -1.01
C GLY A 278 5.41 -8.27 0.28
N ALA A 279 5.95 -8.72 1.41
CA ALA A 279 5.40 -8.39 2.72
C ALA A 279 5.65 -6.93 3.12
N ASP A 280 4.74 -6.39 3.93
CA ASP A 280 4.91 -5.11 4.63
C ASP A 280 6.22 -5.09 5.43
N GLN A 281 6.88 -3.93 5.45
CA GLN A 281 8.20 -3.76 6.06
C GLN A 281 8.15 -2.70 7.17
N ALA A 282 9.02 -2.88 8.18
CA ALA A 282 9.24 -1.89 9.21
C ALA A 282 10.74 -1.69 9.41
N ILE A 283 11.18 -0.43 9.44
CA ILE A 283 12.55 -0.04 9.73
C ILE A 283 12.57 1.05 10.79
N SER A 284 13.68 1.16 11.51
CA SER A 284 13.94 2.26 12.44
C SER A 284 15.10 3.10 11.93
N LEU A 285 15.03 4.41 12.11
CA LEU A 285 16.19 5.29 11.88
C LEU A 285 17.39 4.81 12.71
N PRO A 286 18.63 4.93 12.20
CA PRO A 286 19.05 5.69 11.02
C PRO A 286 18.98 4.91 9.68
N VAL A 287 18.34 3.75 9.62
CA VAL A 287 18.13 3.06 8.33
C VAL A 287 17.15 3.88 7.48
N THR A 288 17.58 4.29 6.29
CA THR A 288 16.80 5.17 5.39
C THR A 288 16.53 4.56 4.02
N SER A 289 16.74 3.24 3.89
CA SER A 289 16.56 2.51 2.63
C SER A 289 15.89 1.16 2.85
N VAL A 290 15.04 0.73 1.93
CA VAL A 290 14.53 -0.64 1.85
C VAL A 290 14.65 -1.21 0.44
N SER A 291 14.59 -2.54 0.33
CA SER A 291 14.44 -3.24 -0.95
C SER A 291 12.99 -3.70 -1.12
N LEU A 292 12.39 -3.40 -2.26
CA LEU A 292 11.11 -3.94 -2.71
C LEU A 292 11.37 -5.09 -3.68
N ASN A 293 10.58 -6.16 -3.60
CA ASN A 293 10.80 -7.36 -4.41
C ASN A 293 9.48 -7.95 -4.92
N ALA A 294 9.33 -7.98 -6.24
CA ALA A 294 8.20 -8.51 -6.99
C ALA A 294 8.39 -9.96 -7.45
N SER A 295 9.46 -10.66 -7.03
CA SER A 295 9.79 -12.01 -7.52
C SER A 295 8.73 -13.08 -7.21
N GLY A 296 7.79 -12.79 -6.31
CA GLY A 296 6.63 -13.63 -6.03
C GLY A 296 5.49 -13.47 -7.03
N SER A 297 5.55 -12.50 -7.95
CA SER A 297 4.51 -12.28 -8.96
C SER A 297 4.55 -13.39 -10.00
N THR A 298 3.39 -13.85 -10.44
CA THR A 298 3.29 -14.97 -11.38
C THR A 298 2.27 -14.71 -12.48
N ASP A 299 2.38 -15.48 -13.56
CA ASP A 299 1.41 -15.49 -14.66
C ASP A 299 0.86 -16.91 -14.80
N PRO A 300 -0.47 -17.12 -14.84
CA PRO A 300 -1.05 -18.47 -14.95
C PRO A 300 -0.52 -19.24 -16.18
N GLU A 301 -0.33 -18.54 -17.29
CA GLU A 301 0.22 -19.05 -18.55
C GLU A 301 1.75 -19.11 -18.58
N GLY A 302 2.43 -18.49 -17.61
CA GLY A 302 3.88 -18.36 -17.59
C GLY A 302 4.41 -17.34 -18.61
N SER A 303 3.61 -16.34 -18.95
CA SER A 303 4.01 -15.22 -19.81
C SER A 303 5.15 -14.42 -19.18
N THR A 304 5.94 -13.75 -20.03
CA THR A 304 6.94 -12.80 -19.55
C THR A 304 6.25 -11.60 -18.91
N LEU A 305 6.75 -11.19 -17.74
CA LEU A 305 6.19 -10.12 -16.94
C LEU A 305 7.05 -8.85 -17.02
N THR A 306 6.37 -7.70 -16.99
CA THR A 306 6.96 -6.38 -16.80
C THR A 306 6.44 -5.77 -15.50
N TYR A 307 7.25 -4.94 -14.86
CA TYR A 307 6.98 -4.39 -13.53
C TYR A 307 6.99 -2.87 -13.58
N ASN A 308 6.22 -2.23 -12.70
CA ASN A 308 6.27 -0.79 -12.47
C ASN A 308 5.93 -0.49 -11.01
N TRP A 309 6.89 0.05 -10.27
CA TRP A 309 6.77 0.48 -8.89
C TRP A 309 6.47 1.98 -8.80
N GLN A 310 5.48 2.35 -8.00
CA GLN A 310 5.08 3.72 -7.79
C GLN A 310 4.82 4.01 -6.31
N LYS A 311 5.31 5.15 -5.80
CA LYS A 311 4.89 5.66 -4.49
C LYS A 311 3.46 6.18 -4.58
N LEU A 312 2.57 5.69 -3.72
CA LEU A 312 1.20 6.20 -3.60
C LEU A 312 1.13 7.39 -2.65
N ASN A 313 1.63 7.22 -1.42
CA ASN A 313 1.58 8.23 -0.37
C ASN A 313 2.71 8.05 0.67
N GLY A 314 2.84 9.04 1.56
CA GLY A 314 3.83 9.09 2.64
C GLY A 314 4.71 10.36 2.58
N PRO A 315 5.49 10.66 3.63
CA PRO A 315 6.31 11.88 3.71
C PRO A 315 7.33 12.06 2.57
N GLY A 316 7.61 13.30 2.19
CA GLY A 316 8.65 13.66 1.22
C GLY A 316 8.48 13.07 -0.19
N SER A 317 9.54 13.17 -1.01
CA SER A 317 9.61 12.57 -2.34
C SER A 317 10.67 11.48 -2.33
N GLN A 318 10.26 10.23 -2.17
CA GLN A 318 11.18 9.09 -2.17
C GLN A 318 11.59 8.75 -3.60
N THR A 319 12.87 8.42 -3.81
CA THR A 319 13.36 8.01 -5.13
C THR A 319 13.40 6.49 -5.21
N ILE A 320 12.66 5.92 -6.17
CA ILE A 320 12.74 4.50 -6.52
C ILE A 320 13.85 4.36 -7.58
N THR A 321 14.91 3.61 -7.28
CA THR A 321 16.11 3.57 -8.12
C THR A 321 15.83 3.02 -9.53
N THR A 322 15.13 1.89 -9.61
CA THR A 322 14.78 1.22 -10.87
C THR A 322 13.33 0.75 -10.80
N PRO A 323 12.34 1.63 -11.05
CA PRO A 323 10.93 1.33 -10.83
C PRO A 323 10.40 0.18 -11.70
N ASN A 324 11.09 -0.17 -12.79
CA ASN A 324 10.67 -1.26 -13.68
C ASN A 324 11.35 -2.61 -13.41
N ALA A 325 12.18 -2.70 -12.37
CA ALA A 325 12.89 -3.93 -12.04
C ALA A 325 12.04 -4.84 -11.14
N VAL A 326 12.25 -6.16 -11.26
CA VAL A 326 11.65 -7.15 -10.35
C VAL A 326 12.05 -6.90 -8.90
N SER A 327 13.24 -6.34 -8.65
CA SER A 327 13.69 -5.89 -7.34
C SER A 327 14.32 -4.50 -7.46
N THR A 328 13.96 -3.59 -6.55
CA THR A 328 14.45 -2.20 -6.55
C THR A 328 14.65 -1.69 -5.14
N SER A 329 15.58 -0.74 -4.96
CA SER A 329 15.72 -0.01 -3.70
C SER A 329 14.90 1.28 -3.70
N VAL A 330 14.45 1.67 -2.51
CA VAL A 330 13.86 2.97 -2.22
C VAL A 330 14.68 3.62 -1.11
N ASN A 331 15.09 4.87 -1.30
CA ASN A 331 15.99 5.58 -0.37
C ASN A 331 15.42 6.94 0.02
N GLY A 332 15.87 7.45 1.17
CA GLY A 332 15.54 8.79 1.68
C GLY A 332 14.41 8.79 2.70
N PHE A 333 14.17 7.66 3.38
CA PHE A 333 13.09 7.55 4.34
C PHE A 333 13.31 8.44 5.57
N VAL A 334 12.25 9.15 5.96
CA VAL A 334 12.10 9.80 7.27
C VAL A 334 10.99 9.12 8.05
N ALA A 335 10.89 9.38 9.36
CA ALA A 335 9.85 8.81 10.21
C ALA A 335 8.44 9.05 9.61
N GLY A 336 7.64 7.98 9.57
CA GLY A 336 6.30 7.98 8.98
C GLY A 336 5.94 6.67 8.28
N THR A 337 4.76 6.65 7.67
CA THR A 337 4.22 5.49 6.94
C THR A 337 4.12 5.80 5.46
N TYR A 338 4.52 4.83 4.63
CA TYR A 338 4.56 4.94 3.18
C TYR A 338 3.85 3.75 2.55
N ASN A 339 3.15 3.99 1.45
CA ASN A 339 2.57 2.93 0.63
C ASN A 339 3.12 2.99 -0.79
N PHE A 340 3.58 1.86 -1.30
CA PHE A 340 4.05 1.68 -2.67
C PHE A 340 3.15 0.69 -3.37
N MET A 341 2.92 0.92 -4.66
CA MET A 341 2.14 0.05 -5.54
C MET A 341 3.06 -0.58 -6.57
N LEU A 342 2.92 -1.88 -6.75
CA LEU A 342 3.45 -2.64 -7.87
C LEU A 342 2.33 -2.79 -8.90
N THR A 343 2.61 -2.49 -10.16
CA THR A 343 1.82 -2.97 -11.30
C THR A 343 2.63 -4.01 -12.05
N VAL A 344 2.04 -5.18 -12.28
CA VAL A 344 2.62 -6.27 -13.07
C VAL A 344 1.82 -6.41 -14.35
N THR A 345 2.48 -6.46 -15.51
CA THR A 345 1.81 -6.55 -16.81
C THR A 345 2.41 -7.68 -17.63
N ASP A 346 1.54 -8.52 -18.20
CA ASP A 346 1.94 -9.63 -19.07
C ASP A 346 2.27 -9.14 -20.50
N ALA A 347 2.70 -10.07 -21.36
CA ALA A 347 3.06 -9.77 -22.74
C ALA A 347 1.87 -9.37 -23.64
N ALA A 348 0.63 -9.66 -23.24
CA ALA A 348 -0.59 -9.29 -23.96
C ALA A 348 -1.20 -7.97 -23.46
N GLY A 349 -0.62 -7.38 -22.41
CA GLY A 349 -1.05 -6.12 -21.82
C GLY A 349 -2.09 -6.25 -20.70
N LEU A 350 -2.45 -7.46 -20.25
CA LEU A 350 -3.24 -7.60 -19.03
C LEU A 350 -2.35 -7.33 -17.82
N PHE A 351 -2.96 -6.80 -16.75
CA PHE A 351 -2.20 -6.38 -15.58
C PHE A 351 -2.96 -6.65 -14.29
N ASP A 352 -2.18 -6.72 -13.22
CA ASP A 352 -2.66 -6.74 -11.84
C ASP A 352 -1.80 -5.83 -10.96
N ARG A 353 -2.29 -5.51 -9.76
CA ARG A 353 -1.65 -4.57 -8.84
C ARG A 353 -1.67 -5.07 -7.41
N ASP A 354 -0.57 -4.84 -6.71
CA ASP A 354 -0.44 -5.11 -5.29
C ASP A 354 0.27 -3.95 -4.58
N THR A 355 0.11 -3.84 -3.27
CA THR A 355 0.69 -2.76 -2.46
C THR A 355 1.53 -3.30 -1.32
N VAL A 356 2.61 -2.58 -1.01
CA VAL A 356 3.46 -2.83 0.15
C VAL A 356 3.55 -1.58 1.01
N ARG A 357 3.36 -1.75 2.32
CA ARG A 357 3.45 -0.68 3.31
C ARG A 357 4.80 -0.72 4.02
N ILE A 358 5.42 0.45 4.16
CA ILE A 358 6.67 0.62 4.89
C ILE A 358 6.42 1.58 6.06
N VAL A 359 6.74 1.12 7.28
CA VAL A 359 6.69 1.93 8.49
C VAL A 359 8.11 2.27 8.92
N VAL A 360 8.38 3.56 9.08
CA VAL A 360 9.68 4.08 9.52
C VAL A 360 9.50 4.72 10.87
N THR A 361 10.09 4.16 11.92
CA THR A 361 10.05 4.71 13.27
C THR A 361 11.32 5.47 13.61
N ASN A 362 11.20 6.54 14.41
CA ASN A 362 12.35 7.13 15.09
C ASN A 362 12.35 6.64 16.55
N PRO A 363 13.24 5.72 16.95
CA PRO A 363 13.29 5.23 18.32
C PRO A 363 13.78 6.29 19.31
N ASN A 364 14.50 7.32 18.83
CA ASN A 364 15.01 8.43 19.64
C ASN A 364 14.48 9.75 19.06
N PRO A 365 13.19 10.09 19.28
CA PRO A 365 12.67 11.39 18.90
C PRO A 365 13.29 12.49 19.77
N ASN A 366 13.62 13.63 19.15
CA ASN A 366 14.14 14.82 19.84
C ASN A 366 13.24 15.21 21.03
N GLN A 367 13.83 15.44 22.19
CA GLN A 367 13.15 16.05 23.33
C GLN A 367 13.28 17.57 23.26
N LEU A 368 12.19 18.29 23.56
CA LEU A 368 12.26 19.76 23.55
C LEU A 368 13.15 20.26 24.70
N PRO A 369 13.85 21.40 24.54
CA PRO A 369 14.63 21.98 25.62
C PRO A 369 13.71 22.47 26.75
N GLN A 370 14.27 22.73 27.91
CA GLN A 370 13.62 23.38 29.02
C GLN A 370 14.15 24.83 29.12
N ALA A 371 13.29 25.80 28.80
CA ALA A 371 13.58 27.20 29.07
C ALA A 371 13.50 27.48 30.58
N ASN A 372 14.42 28.29 31.09
CA ASN A 372 14.40 28.80 32.47
C ASN A 372 14.79 30.28 32.44
N ALA A 373 13.82 31.17 32.65
CA ALA A 373 13.99 32.62 32.63
C ALA A 373 14.49 33.20 33.96
N GLY A 374 14.69 32.35 34.98
CA GLY A 374 14.98 32.75 36.35
C GLY A 374 13.72 32.93 37.19
N ALA A 375 13.91 33.22 38.49
CA ALA A 375 12.79 33.52 39.38
C ALA A 375 12.34 34.99 39.21
N ASP A 376 11.06 35.25 39.48
CA ASP A 376 10.54 36.61 39.61
C ASP A 376 11.34 37.41 40.64
N ASP A 377 11.59 38.68 40.34
CA ASP A 377 12.48 39.51 41.14
C ASP A 377 12.01 40.96 41.21
N SER A 378 12.62 41.72 42.12
CA SER A 378 12.33 43.14 42.30
C SER A 378 13.59 43.96 42.50
N ILE A 379 13.60 45.18 41.95
CA ILE A 379 14.66 46.17 42.18
C ILE A 379 14.07 47.46 42.74
N GLU A 380 14.83 48.12 43.60
CA GLU A 380 14.45 49.38 44.21
C GLU A 380 14.90 50.57 43.35
N TYR A 381 13.96 51.47 43.04
CA TYR A 381 14.27 52.74 42.39
C TYR A 381 15.17 53.60 43.30
N PRO A 382 16.25 54.25 42.82
CA PRO A 382 16.53 54.64 41.43
C PRO A 382 17.35 53.64 40.59
N ALA A 383 17.53 52.39 41.04
CA ALA A 383 18.11 51.37 40.17
C ALA A 383 17.26 51.24 38.89
N SER A 384 17.93 51.30 37.74
CA SER A 384 17.28 51.30 36.42
C SER A 384 17.84 50.24 35.48
N THR A 385 18.62 49.31 36.00
CA THR A 385 19.26 48.22 35.26
C THR A 385 18.96 46.88 35.93
N TYR A 386 18.79 45.83 35.12
CA TYR A 386 18.58 44.46 35.61
C TYR A 386 19.21 43.47 34.63
N THR A 387 19.85 42.41 35.13
CA THR A 387 20.41 41.34 34.29
C THR A 387 19.44 40.17 34.30
N LEU A 388 18.84 39.84 33.16
CA LEU A 388 18.07 38.59 33.07
C LEU A 388 19.04 37.41 33.00
N ASN A 389 18.64 36.25 33.49
CA ASN A 389 19.50 35.07 33.53
C ASN A 389 18.77 33.82 33.01
N GLY A 390 19.09 33.45 31.77
CA GLY A 390 18.59 32.25 31.10
C GLY A 390 19.52 31.04 31.18
N THR A 391 20.67 31.12 31.86
CA THR A 391 21.75 30.10 31.77
C THR A 391 21.37 28.73 32.34
N ASN A 392 20.28 28.65 33.11
CA ASN A 392 19.76 27.39 33.64
C ASN A 392 18.83 26.66 32.65
N SER A 393 18.66 27.19 31.43
CA SER A 393 17.97 26.47 30.37
C SER A 393 18.80 25.27 29.93
N SER A 394 18.16 24.13 29.73
CA SER A 394 18.85 22.86 29.45
C SER A 394 18.13 22.05 28.38
N ASP A 395 18.82 21.06 27.85
CA ASP A 395 18.26 20.08 26.93
C ASP A 395 18.76 18.69 27.37
N ASN A 396 17.87 17.70 27.40
CA ASN A 396 18.14 16.40 28.03
C ASN A 396 18.82 15.41 27.07
N ASP A 397 18.57 15.53 25.76
CA ASP A 397 19.18 14.71 24.70
C ASP A 397 20.09 15.53 23.76
N GLY A 398 20.19 16.85 23.96
CA GLY A 398 21.02 17.73 23.16
C GLY A 398 21.62 18.92 23.93
N VAL A 399 21.71 20.05 23.24
CA VAL A 399 22.25 21.33 23.73
C VAL A 399 21.40 22.50 23.27
N VAL A 400 21.21 23.50 24.14
CA VAL A 400 20.60 24.77 23.76
C VAL A 400 21.57 25.58 22.89
N VAL A 401 21.18 25.91 21.67
CA VAL A 401 22.01 26.64 20.69
C VAL A 401 21.61 28.11 20.51
N SER A 402 20.42 28.50 20.95
CA SER A 402 19.91 29.88 20.78
C SER A 402 19.08 30.34 21.98
N TYR A 403 19.20 31.63 22.30
CA TYR A 403 18.38 32.36 23.28
C TYR A 403 17.73 33.55 22.58
N GLN A 404 16.49 33.86 22.94
CA GLN A 404 15.81 35.07 22.47
C GLN A 404 14.90 35.60 23.58
N TRP A 405 15.14 36.83 24.00
CA TRP A 405 14.33 37.54 24.97
C TRP A 405 13.40 38.51 24.28
N ALA A 406 12.16 38.56 24.76
CA ALA A 406 11.15 39.51 24.31
C ALA A 406 10.37 40.04 25.52
N LYS A 407 9.96 41.30 25.45
CA LYS A 407 9.02 41.85 26.43
C LYS A 407 7.60 41.49 26.03
N ILE A 408 6.85 40.92 26.96
CA ILE A 408 5.44 40.59 26.80
C ILE A 408 4.55 41.72 27.31
N ALA A 409 4.84 42.26 28.50
CA ALA A 409 4.04 43.30 29.13
C ALA A 409 4.89 44.26 29.99
N GLY A 410 4.31 45.40 30.36
CA GLY A 410 4.93 46.39 31.24
C GLY A 410 5.20 47.76 30.60
N PRO A 411 5.93 48.66 31.29
CA PRO A 411 6.21 50.03 30.81
C PRO A 411 6.93 50.09 29.47
N THR A 412 6.56 51.01 28.58
CA THR A 412 7.08 51.09 27.20
C THR A 412 8.53 51.57 27.10
N SER A 413 8.98 52.40 28.04
CA SER A 413 10.34 52.95 28.06
C SER A 413 11.30 52.08 28.85
N PHE A 414 12.12 51.32 28.15
CA PHE A 414 13.30 50.58 28.64
C PHE A 414 14.18 50.24 27.42
N ALA A 415 15.39 49.72 27.64
CA ALA A 415 16.22 49.16 26.58
C ALA A 415 16.73 47.78 26.99
N ILE A 416 16.85 46.88 26.01
CA ILE A 416 17.46 45.55 26.17
C ILE A 416 18.70 45.46 25.28
N SER A 417 19.84 45.12 25.88
CA SER A 417 21.09 44.85 25.17
C SER A 417 21.40 43.35 25.25
N GLY A 418 21.81 42.77 24.11
CA GLY A 418 22.11 41.33 24.04
C GLY A 418 20.86 40.44 24.12
N ALA A 419 19.71 40.87 23.57
CA ALA A 419 18.45 40.12 23.63
C ALA A 419 18.54 38.66 23.12
N THR A 420 19.59 38.31 22.36
CA THR A 420 19.86 36.96 21.86
C THR A 420 20.90 36.18 22.67
N THR A 421 21.29 36.66 23.85
CA THR A 421 22.26 35.99 24.74
C THR A 421 21.54 35.37 25.94
N ALA A 422 22.22 34.46 26.64
CA ALA A 422 21.70 33.88 27.88
C ALA A 422 21.53 34.91 29.01
N THR A 423 22.30 36.01 28.99
CA THR A 423 22.30 37.04 30.05
C THR A 423 22.19 38.46 29.50
N PRO A 424 21.02 38.86 28.96
CA PRO A 424 20.82 40.21 28.44
C PRO A 424 20.74 41.24 29.59
N GLN A 425 21.06 42.49 29.26
CA GLN A 425 20.95 43.62 30.19
C GLN A 425 19.72 44.46 29.86
N LEU A 426 18.82 44.61 30.84
CA LEU A 426 17.79 45.64 30.84
C LEU A 426 18.37 46.95 31.39
N SER A 427 17.98 48.07 30.79
CA SER A 427 18.36 49.41 31.22
C SER A 427 17.22 50.41 31.02
N LEU A 428 17.34 51.60 31.61
CA LEU A 428 16.32 52.66 31.57
C LEU A 428 14.98 52.22 32.18
N LEU A 429 15.01 51.27 33.11
CA LEU A 429 13.82 50.78 33.80
C LEU A 429 13.21 51.89 34.66
N ARG A 430 11.89 52.07 34.50
CA ARG A 430 11.05 52.90 35.37
C ARG A 430 10.14 52.03 36.24
N LYS A 431 9.58 52.62 37.29
CA LYS A 431 8.60 52.00 38.19
C LYS A 431 7.51 51.26 37.40
N GLY A 432 7.22 50.02 37.79
CA GLY A 432 6.28 49.14 37.11
C GLY A 432 6.75 47.69 37.10
N ILE A 433 5.91 46.82 36.55
CA ILE A 433 6.18 45.39 36.39
C ILE A 433 6.50 45.12 34.92
N TYR A 434 7.65 44.50 34.65
CA TYR A 434 8.06 44.07 33.31
C TYR A 434 7.93 42.55 33.23
N GLU A 435 7.16 42.05 32.28
CA GLU A 435 7.06 40.63 31.98
C GLU A 435 7.94 40.33 30.76
N MET A 436 8.96 39.50 30.97
CA MET A 436 9.93 39.11 29.96
C MET A 436 9.77 37.62 29.63
N GLU A 437 9.82 37.24 28.36
CA GLU A 437 9.77 35.86 27.90
C GLU A 437 11.13 35.48 27.30
N LEU A 438 11.70 34.39 27.77
CA LEU A 438 12.82 33.70 27.17
C LEU A 438 12.29 32.61 26.23
N THR A 439 12.75 32.61 24.99
CA THR A 439 12.61 31.50 24.05
C THR A 439 13.98 30.86 23.85
N VAL A 440 14.10 29.55 24.04
CA VAL A 440 15.31 28.78 23.77
C VAL A 440 15.09 27.79 22.63
N THR A 441 16.15 27.51 21.87
CA THR A 441 16.13 26.51 20.78
C THR A 441 17.28 25.52 20.96
N ASP A 442 17.00 24.23 20.81
CA ASP A 442 18.00 23.16 20.85
C ASP A 442 18.74 22.97 19.51
N ASN A 443 19.72 22.06 19.47
CA ASN A 443 20.51 21.75 18.27
C ASN A 443 19.76 20.97 17.18
N GLU A 444 18.55 20.50 17.45
CA GLU A 444 17.65 19.82 16.49
C GLU A 444 16.45 20.71 16.07
N GLY A 445 16.40 21.96 16.56
CA GLY A 445 15.39 22.97 16.25
C GLY A 445 14.16 22.96 17.15
N GLY A 446 14.11 22.15 18.20
CA GLY A 446 13.05 22.18 19.21
C GLY A 446 13.07 23.48 20.01
N VAL A 447 11.89 23.99 20.37
CA VAL A 447 11.71 25.32 20.98
C VAL A 447 10.94 25.22 22.29
N SER A 448 11.39 25.97 23.29
CA SER A 448 10.73 26.07 24.60
C SER A 448 10.74 27.51 25.10
N LYS A 449 9.82 27.84 26.00
CA LYS A 449 9.60 29.21 26.49
C LYS A 449 9.37 29.25 27.98
N ASP A 450 9.87 30.30 28.63
CA ASP A 450 9.63 30.59 30.04
C ASP A 450 9.54 32.10 30.27
N ARG A 451 8.90 32.52 31.36
CA ARG A 451 8.65 33.94 31.67
C ARG A 451 9.15 34.32 33.05
N VAL A 452 9.54 35.59 33.18
CA VAL A 452 9.97 36.19 34.44
C VAL A 452 9.38 37.59 34.60
N LEU A 453 8.95 37.91 35.83
CA LEU A 453 8.45 39.22 36.23
C LEU A 453 9.53 40.01 36.97
N ILE A 454 9.84 41.21 36.48
CA ILE A 454 10.75 42.15 37.13
C ILE A 454 9.95 43.36 37.64
N THR A 455 9.87 43.50 38.96
CA THR A 455 9.12 44.59 39.61
C THR A 455 10.05 45.72 40.05
N VAL A 456 9.86 46.91 39.50
CA VAL A 456 10.58 48.12 39.92
C VAL A 456 9.72 48.90 40.91
N VAL A 457 10.07 48.86 42.19
CA VAL A 457 9.31 49.48 43.29
C VAL A 457 10.02 50.69 43.89
N ASN A 458 9.29 51.50 44.66
CA ASN A 458 9.85 52.52 45.53
C ASN A 458 9.47 52.18 46.97
N LEU A 459 10.41 51.72 47.79
CA LEU A 459 10.12 51.33 49.16
C LEU A 459 9.94 52.54 50.09
N ASN A 460 10.39 53.73 49.69
CA ASN A 460 10.24 54.98 50.45
C ASN A 460 9.45 56.06 49.66
N PRO A 461 8.11 56.09 49.74
CA PRO A 461 7.33 57.20 49.19
C PRO A 461 7.53 58.48 50.02
N ASN A 462 7.68 59.64 49.35
CA ASN A 462 7.80 60.93 50.02
C ASN A 462 6.53 61.27 50.82
N LEU A 463 6.64 61.67 52.09
CA LEU A 463 5.52 62.07 52.93
C LEU A 463 5.22 63.57 52.76
N ALA A 464 3.98 63.98 53.00
CA ALA A 464 3.60 65.40 52.95
C ALA A 464 3.96 66.11 54.27
N PRO A 465 4.41 67.38 54.24
CA PRO A 465 4.68 68.13 55.46
C PRO A 465 3.38 68.44 56.22
N VAL A 466 3.47 68.49 57.55
CA VAL A 466 2.36 68.86 58.45
C VAL A 466 2.50 70.33 58.81
N ALA A 467 1.53 71.15 58.38
CA ALA A 467 1.51 72.58 58.69
C ALA A 467 1.00 72.85 60.11
N ASN A 468 1.68 73.73 60.84
CA ASN A 468 1.29 74.18 62.18
C ASN A 468 1.36 75.71 62.24
N ALA A 469 0.22 76.35 62.43
CA ALA A 469 0.08 77.81 62.46
C ALA A 469 0.37 78.44 63.84
N GLY A 470 0.67 77.63 64.85
CA GLY A 470 0.75 78.08 66.24
C GLY A 470 -0.62 78.20 66.91
N ALA A 471 -0.65 78.68 68.15
CA ALA A 471 -1.90 78.90 68.89
C ALA A 471 -2.65 80.14 68.36
N ASP A 472 -3.97 80.16 68.54
CA ASP A 472 -4.81 81.29 68.19
C ASP A 472 -4.37 82.56 68.95
N GLN A 473 -4.38 83.69 68.24
CA GLN A 473 -3.91 84.97 68.77
C GLN A 473 -5.10 85.91 69.01
N VAL A 474 -5.27 86.38 70.24
CA VAL A 474 -6.27 87.39 70.61
C VAL A 474 -5.59 88.74 70.75
N LEU A 475 -6.06 89.76 70.01
CA LEU A 475 -5.57 91.13 70.13
C LEU A 475 -6.64 92.02 70.77
N THR A 476 -6.23 92.79 71.78
CA THR A 476 -7.07 93.83 72.41
C THR A 476 -6.48 95.20 72.10
N LEU A 477 -7.31 96.10 71.55
CA LEU A 477 -6.89 97.46 71.22
C LEU A 477 -6.40 98.22 72.48
N PRO A 478 -5.39 99.10 72.35
CA PRO A 478 -4.83 99.66 71.12
C PRO A 478 -3.78 98.79 70.41
N THR A 479 -3.46 97.59 70.91
CA THR A 479 -2.54 96.67 70.24
C THR A 479 -3.19 96.12 68.97
N ASN A 480 -2.67 96.51 67.79
CA ASN A 480 -3.24 96.18 66.49
C ASN A 480 -2.29 95.37 65.58
N THR A 481 -1.23 94.78 66.14
CA THR A 481 -0.28 93.93 65.41
C THR A 481 0.02 92.64 66.18
N THR A 482 0.17 91.52 65.47
CA THR A 482 0.69 90.26 66.03
C THR A 482 1.70 89.63 65.06
N THR A 483 2.45 88.63 65.53
CA THR A 483 3.36 87.83 64.70
C THR A 483 2.83 86.40 64.62
N LEU A 484 2.57 85.92 63.41
CA LEU A 484 2.24 84.51 63.16
C LEU A 484 3.54 83.71 62.98
N ASN A 485 3.63 82.53 63.59
CA ASN A 485 4.82 81.70 63.54
C ASN A 485 4.50 80.27 63.09
N GLY A 486 5.00 79.90 61.91
CA GLY A 486 4.78 78.60 61.29
C GLY A 486 5.91 77.60 61.58
N SER A 487 6.90 77.99 62.38
CA SER A 487 8.11 77.19 62.64
C SER A 487 7.82 75.85 63.34
N GLY A 488 6.62 75.65 63.88
CA GLY A 488 6.18 74.37 64.45
C GLY A 488 5.72 73.35 63.41
N SER A 489 5.76 73.68 62.12
CA SER A 489 5.45 72.75 61.02
C SER A 489 6.58 71.73 60.88
N THR A 490 6.26 70.48 60.54
CA THR A 490 7.24 69.38 60.43
C THR A 490 7.14 68.67 59.09
N ASP A 491 8.27 68.12 58.64
CA ASP A 491 8.34 67.22 57.50
C ASP A 491 9.07 65.96 57.97
N ALA A 492 8.40 64.81 57.92
CA ALA A 492 8.84 63.60 58.62
C ALA A 492 9.99 62.89 57.90
N ASP A 493 10.12 63.10 56.60
CA ASP A 493 11.13 62.50 55.73
C ASP A 493 11.92 63.54 54.92
N GLY A 494 11.70 64.83 55.20
CA GLY A 494 12.28 65.92 54.43
C GLY A 494 12.53 67.20 55.22
N SER A 495 12.51 68.32 54.51
CA SER A 495 12.75 69.65 55.04
C SER A 495 11.73 70.61 54.45
N ILE A 496 11.14 71.47 55.28
CA ILE A 496 10.19 72.47 54.79
C ILE A 496 10.94 73.57 54.04
N VAL A 497 10.72 73.63 52.72
CA VAL A 497 11.40 74.59 51.83
C VAL A 497 10.70 75.95 51.73
N GLN A 498 9.43 76.07 52.12
CA GLN A 498 8.66 77.31 52.03
C GLN A 498 7.50 77.37 53.04
N TYR A 499 7.20 78.58 53.52
CA TYR A 499 6.00 78.90 54.30
C TYR A 499 5.16 79.96 53.58
N GLN A 500 3.84 79.80 53.57
CA GLN A 500 2.91 80.78 53.00
C GLN A 500 1.74 81.03 53.98
N TRP A 501 1.35 82.29 54.15
CA TRP A 501 0.24 82.71 55.01
C TRP A 501 -0.83 83.39 54.16
N ARG A 502 -2.10 83.07 54.41
CA ARG A 502 -3.25 83.66 53.73
C ARG A 502 -4.35 83.92 54.76
N GLN A 503 -4.84 85.16 54.84
CA GLN A 503 -6.06 85.46 55.59
C GLN A 503 -7.24 84.75 54.91
N ILE A 504 -7.98 83.94 55.66
CA ILE A 504 -9.12 83.18 55.15
C ILE A 504 -10.44 83.94 55.40
N GLU A 505 -10.54 84.65 56.53
CA GLU A 505 -11.72 85.42 56.94
C GLU A 505 -11.36 86.61 57.87
N GLY A 506 -12.31 87.53 58.10
CA GLY A 506 -12.17 88.71 58.99
C GLY A 506 -12.05 90.08 58.27
N PRO A 507 -12.02 91.20 59.01
CA PRO A 507 -12.02 92.55 58.45
C PRO A 507 -10.78 92.84 57.59
N ALA A 508 -10.95 93.55 56.47
CA ALA A 508 -9.93 93.75 55.42
C ALA A 508 -8.78 94.75 55.75
N ALA A 509 -8.42 94.91 57.03
CA ALA A 509 -7.46 95.93 57.48
C ALA A 509 -6.05 95.40 57.83
N SER A 510 -5.75 94.11 57.59
CA SER A 510 -4.43 93.56 57.93
C SER A 510 -3.42 93.71 56.76
N GLN A 511 -2.28 94.37 57.02
CA GLN A 511 -1.12 94.33 56.12
C GLN A 511 -0.13 93.28 56.62
N HIS A 512 0.10 92.21 55.84
CA HIS A 512 1.11 91.20 56.13
C HIS A 512 2.51 91.70 55.71
N CYS A 513 3.39 91.97 56.68
CA CYS A 513 4.79 92.26 56.41
C CYS A 513 5.65 91.04 56.76
N GLN A 514 6.20 90.34 55.76
CA GLN A 514 7.19 89.29 56.00
C GLN A 514 8.53 89.93 56.38
N ARG A 515 9.11 89.53 57.51
CA ARG A 515 10.35 90.08 58.11
C ARG A 515 11.60 90.08 57.20
N ARG A 516 11.54 89.67 55.94
CA ARG A 516 12.65 89.76 54.98
C ARG A 516 12.63 90.93 54.01
N LYS A 517 11.58 91.77 53.94
CA LYS A 517 11.63 93.06 53.22
C LYS A 517 10.67 94.09 53.82
N CYS A 518 11.22 95.08 54.52
CA CYS A 518 10.93 96.52 54.34
C CYS A 518 11.52 97.34 55.50
N SER A 519 12.58 98.09 55.18
CA SER A 519 12.93 99.38 55.76
C SER A 519 12.33 100.45 54.84
N ASN A 520 11.48 101.31 55.39
CA ASN A 520 11.02 102.63 54.91
C ASN A 520 10.44 102.81 53.47
N ARG A 521 9.11 102.93 53.46
CA ARG A 521 8.25 104.00 52.86
C ARG A 521 8.18 104.26 51.33
N HIS A 522 6.92 104.25 50.88
CA HIS A 522 6.19 105.12 49.92
C HIS A 522 5.58 104.50 48.64
N GLN A 523 4.41 105.06 48.30
CA GLN A 523 3.52 104.89 47.13
C GLN A 523 2.45 103.78 47.30
N GLN A 524 1.22 104.11 47.69
CA GLN A 524 0.15 104.87 47.00
C GLN A 524 -0.51 104.01 45.92
N PHE A 525 -1.74 103.61 46.20
CA PHE A 525 -2.65 102.87 45.32
C PHE A 525 -3.55 103.87 44.59
N ASP A 526 -3.80 103.60 43.32
CA ASP A 526 -5.01 103.92 42.56
C ASP A 526 -5.28 102.67 41.69
N ALA A 527 -6.47 102.28 41.26
CA ALA A 527 -7.88 102.48 41.58
C ALA A 527 -8.62 101.80 40.41
N GLY A 528 -9.65 101.00 40.67
CA GLY A 528 -10.39 100.27 39.65
C GLY A 528 -11.23 99.16 40.25
#